data_AF-A0A178XWY6-F1
#
_entry.id   AF-A0A178XWY6-F1
#
_cell.length_a   1.000
_cell.length_b   1.000
_cell.length_c   1.000
_cell.angle_alpha   90.00
_cell.angle_beta   90.00
_cell.angle_gamma   90.00
#
_symmetry.space_group_name_H-M   'P 1'
#
loop_
_entity.id
_entity.type
_entity.pdbx_description
1 polymer ?
#
loop_
_entity_poly.entity_id
_entity_poly.type
_entity_poly.pdbx_seq_one_letter_code
_entity_poly.pdbx_strand_id
1 'polypeptide(L)' 'MQRYKIEDMTCGHCASTVERAIRGVDPTAAIKVDLGTKEVSVETATNRAAIAEALDAAGYKSLPL' A
#
# COMPACT_ATOMS: atom_id res chain seq x y z
N MET A 1 -5.25 11.89 -0.16
CA MET A 1 -4.52 10.97 0.72
C MET A 1 -5.42 9.78 1.04
N GLN A 2 -4.98 8.56 0.74
CA GLN A 2 -5.73 7.31 0.86
C GLN A 2 -5.04 6.43 1.91
N ARG A 3 -5.80 5.74 2.77
CA ARG A 3 -5.25 4.88 3.82
C ARG A 3 -5.71 3.44 3.69
N TYR A 4 -4.81 2.52 3.96
CA TYR A 4 -5.07 1.09 3.87
C TYR A 4 -4.47 0.38 5.08
N LYS A 5 -5.17 -0.63 5.60
CA LYS A 5 -4.63 -1.56 6.57
C LYS A 5 -4.14 -2.81 5.85
N ILE A 6 -2.92 -3.24 6.15
CA ILE A 6 -2.31 -4.45 5.59
C ILE A 6 -1.96 -5.38 6.75
N GLU A 7 -2.82 -6.34 7.04
CA GLU A 7 -2.68 -7.20 8.23
C GLU A 7 -1.43 -8.10 8.19
N ASP A 8 -1.04 -8.50 6.98
CA ASP A 8 0.14 -9.33 6.66
C ASP A 8 1.48 -8.56 6.67
N MET A 9 1.45 -7.24 6.88
CA MET A 9 2.66 -6.45 6.92
C MET A 9 3.33 -6.55 8.30
N THR A 10 4.15 -7.57 8.47
CA THR A 10 4.80 -7.91 9.75
C THR A 10 6.30 -7.60 9.80
N CYS A 11 6.91 -7.23 8.67
CA CYS A 11 8.35 -6.97 8.57
C CYS A 11 8.64 -5.85 7.54
N GLY A 12 9.79 -5.19 7.66
CA GLY A 12 10.22 -4.13 6.73
C GLY A 12 10.37 -4.58 5.27
N HIS A 13 10.59 -5.88 5.04
CA HIS A 13 10.55 -6.46 3.70
C HIS A 13 9.14 -6.41 3.08
N CYS A 14 8.10 -6.68 3.87
CA CYS A 14 6.71 -6.60 3.42
C CYS A 14 6.33 -5.15 3.07
N ALA A 15 6.78 -4.19 3.88
CA ALA A 15 6.60 -2.77 3.61
C ALA A 15 7.20 -2.38 2.24
N SER A 16 8.45 -2.77 2.00
CA SER A 16 9.13 -2.47 0.74
C SER A 16 8.42 -3.08 -0.49
N THR A 17 7.87 -4.29 -0.37
CA THR A 17 7.11 -4.93 -1.46
C THR A 17 5.82 -4.18 -1.75
N VAL A 18 5.08 -3.79 -0.70
CA VAL A 18 3.85 -2.99 -0.84
C VAL A 18 4.15 -1.63 -1.47
N GLU A 19 5.21 -0.95 -1.04
CA GLU A 19 5.62 0.31 -1.64
C GLU A 19 5.97 0.16 -3.13
N ARG A 20 6.65 -0.92 -3.50
CA ARG A 20 6.97 -1.23 -4.89
C ARG A 20 5.73 -1.52 -5.73
N ALA A 21 4.77 -2.26 -5.18
CA ALA A 21 3.50 -2.55 -5.87
C ALA A 21 2.73 -1.26 -6.17
N ILE A 22 2.62 -0.36 -5.19
CA ILE A 22 1.97 0.95 -5.36
C ILE A 22 2.72 1.80 -6.40
N ARG A 23 4.06 1.88 -6.31
CA ARG A 23 4.90 2.62 -7.27
C ARG A 23 4.88 2.03 -8.67
N GLY A 24 4.52 0.75 -8.81
CA GLY A 24 4.30 0.12 -10.11
C GLY A 24 3.08 0.68 -10.84
N VAL A 25 2.06 1.11 -10.10
CA VAL A 25 0.85 1.77 -10.65
C VAL A 25 1.06 3.26 -10.80
N ASP A 26 1.55 3.91 -9.74
CA ASP A 26 1.86 5.33 -9.74
C ASP A 26 3.28 5.57 -9.19
N PRO A 27 4.26 5.78 -10.07
CA PRO A 27 5.65 5.99 -9.65
C PRO A 27 5.84 7.31 -8.89
N THR A 28 4.87 8.23 -8.98
CA THR A 28 4.89 9.52 -8.28
C THR A 28 4.16 9.50 -6.93
N ALA A 29 3.57 8.36 -6.54
CA ALA A 29 2.86 8.23 -5.29
C ALA A 29 3.80 8.42 -4.09
N ALA A 30 3.40 9.29 -3.15
CA ALA A 30 4.06 9.39 -1.86
C ALA A 30 3.45 8.38 -0.89
N ILE A 31 4.27 7.44 -0.43
CA ILE A 31 3.83 6.31 0.40
C ILE A 31 4.45 6.44 1.78
N LYS A 32 3.65 6.19 2.81
CA LYS A 32 4.09 6.21 4.20
C LYS A 32 3.55 4.98 4.89
N VAL A 33 4.44 4.10 5.30
CA VAL A 33 4.11 2.84 5.95
C VAL A 33 4.34 2.97 7.46
N ASP A 34 3.35 2.55 8.24
CA ASP A 34 3.44 2.40 9.68
C ASP A 34 3.30 0.92 10.05
N LEU A 35 4.42 0.30 10.43
CA LEU A 35 4.45 -1.10 10.86
C LEU A 35 3.84 -1.30 12.26
N GLY A 36 3.79 -0.26 13.09
CA GLY A 36 3.23 -0.32 14.43
C GLY A 36 1.72 -0.50 14.39
N THR A 37 1.05 0.23 13.51
CA THR A 37 -0.41 0.14 13.31
C THR A 37 -0.81 -0.73 12.11
N LYS A 38 0.16 -1.17 11.31
CA LYS A 38 -0.03 -1.93 10.06
C LYS A 38 -0.83 -1.14 9.02
N GLU A 39 -0.57 0.16 8.96
CA GLU A 39 -1.26 1.09 8.08
C GLU A 39 -0.32 1.61 6.99
N VAL A 40 -0.87 1.83 5.81
CA VAL A 40 -0.19 2.40 4.66
C VAL A 40 -0.99 3.61 4.20
N SER A 41 -0.37 4.77 4.25
CA SER A 41 -0.89 6.00 3.68
C SER A 41 -0.29 6.20 2.30
N VAL A 42 -1.14 6.43 1.31
CA VAL A 42 -0.76 6.66 -0.08
C VAL A 42 -1.33 7.98 -0.55
N GLU A 43 -0.46 8.90 -0.94
CA GLU A 43 -0.82 10.12 -1.61
C GLU A 43 -0.53 9.95 -3.11
N THR A 44 -1.60 9.81 -3.87
CA THR A 44 -1.59 9.55 -5.31
C THR A 44 -2.83 10.15 -5.95
N ALA A 45 -2.71 10.53 -7.22
CA ALA A 45 -3.86 10.90 -8.06
C ALA A 45 -4.64 9.68 -8.57
N THR A 46 -4.08 8.48 -8.42
CA THR A 46 -4.69 7.22 -8.87
C THR A 46 -5.88 6.83 -8.00
N ASN A 47 -6.86 6.16 -8.61
CA ASN A 47 -8.05 5.69 -7.90
C ASN A 47 -7.72 4.60 -6.87
N ARG A 48 -8.46 4.62 -5.77
CA ARG A 48 -8.35 3.66 -4.65
C ARG A 48 -8.43 2.22 -5.08
N ALA A 49 -9.30 1.92 -6.05
CA ALA A 49 -9.47 0.58 -6.61
C ALA A 49 -8.19 0.07 -7.28
N ALA A 50 -7.55 0.88 -8.13
CA ALA A 50 -6.32 0.49 -8.83
C ALA A 50 -5.15 0.22 -7.86
N ILE A 51 -5.06 1.01 -6.79
CA ILE A 51 -4.07 0.76 -5.73
C ILE A 51 -4.39 -0.54 -4.98
N ALA A 52 -5.66 -0.78 -4.62
CA ALA A 52 -6.06 -2.01 -3.94
C ALA A 52 -5.81 -3.26 -4.81
N GLU A 53 -6.08 -3.18 -6.11
CA GLU A 53 -5.79 -4.26 -7.08
C GLU A 53 -4.29 -4.54 -7.18
N ALA A 54 -3.44 -3.52 -7.19
CA ALA A 54 -2.00 -3.74 -7.23
C ALA A 54 -1.45 -4.36 -5.95
N LEU A 55 -2.03 -4.01 -4.79
CA LEU A 55 -1.71 -4.64 -3.53
C LEU A 55 -2.14 -6.11 -3.53
N ASP A 56 -3.34 -6.41 -4.03
CA ASP A 56 -3.87 -7.78 -4.16
C ASP A 56 -3.02 -8.62 -5.13
N ALA A 57 -2.63 -8.05 -6.27
CA ALA A 57 -1.73 -8.68 -7.24
C ALA A 57 -0.33 -8.96 -6.67
N ALA A 58 0.12 -8.15 -5.70
CA ALA A 58 1.35 -8.38 -4.94
C ALA A 58 1.17 -9.38 -3.78
N GLY A 59 -0.03 -9.94 -3.60
CA GLY A 59 -0.37 -10.90 -2.54
C GLY A 59 -0.72 -10.27 -1.20
N TYR A 60 -0.98 -8.96 -1.16
CA TYR A 60 -1.31 -8.23 0.07
C TYR A 60 -2.77 -7.80 0.09
N LYS A 61 -3.52 -8.37 1.03
CA LYS A 61 -4.89 -7.95 1.27
C LYS A 61 -4.90 -6.56 1.91
N SER A 62 -5.52 -5.60 1.23
CA SER A 62 -5.66 -4.23 1.70
C SER A 62 -7.08 -3.91 2.09
N LEU A 63 -7.26 -3.41 3.31
CA LEU A 63 -8.55 -2.96 3.82
C LEU A 63 -8.58 -1.43 3.81
N PRO A 64 -9.53 -0.79 3.11
CA PRO A 64 -9.64 0.66 3.11
C PRO A 64 -10.02 1.17 4.50
N LEU A 65 -9.31 2.20 4.96
CA LEU A 65 -9.57 2.94 6.21
C LEU A 65 -10.14 4.34 5.94
#